data_AF-A0A291RHC0-F1
#
_entry.id   AF-A0A291RHC0-F1
#
_cell.length_a   1.000
_cell.length_b   1.000
_cell.length_c   1.000
_cell.angle_alpha   90.00
_cell.angle_beta   90.00
_cell.angle_gamma   90.00
#
_symmetry.space_group_name_H-M   'P 1'
#
loop_
_entity.id
_entity.type
_entity.pdbx_description
1 polymer ?
#
loop_
_entity_poly.entity_id
_entity_poly.type
_entity_poly.pdbx_seq_one_letter_code
_entity_poly.pdbx_strand_id
1 'polypeptide(L)'
;MTAVGNECIVGIDIYVAFTGSKGNRLRTQYRGRGGAILTCALAGAASLVGPGWVTPAAAKPDTVVMTCEETGKVTWLSDGLGNEPGEVQWTNTKEYTNCKDPNGGTLTIPTPVSSVSAGTETASCDGTVTEHSGTGIMTWSDKSTSTIATDVKSETKSKGNGKGDFPITITSGTGKDLGYSAEDVDTLKVDGTCPGLKSATTTGTLTISK
;
A
#
# COMPACT_ATOMS: atom_id res chain seq x y z
N MET A 1 31.88 31.13 37.03
CA MET A 1 31.59 30.75 38.43
C MET A 1 30.27 29.99 38.43
N THR A 2 30.31 28.77 38.99
CA THR A 2 29.19 27.92 39.47
C THR A 2 28.08 27.54 38.46
N ALA A 3 28.01 26.29 37.96
CA ALA A 3 27.55 25.04 38.62
C ALA A 3 26.01 25.02 38.76
N VAL A 4 25.22 23.95 38.66
CA VAL A 4 25.34 22.48 38.68
C VAL A 4 24.14 21.96 37.87
N GLY A 5 24.22 20.74 37.32
CA GLY A 5 23.10 20.10 36.64
C GLY A 5 21.88 19.83 37.53
N ASN A 6 20.78 19.45 36.88
CA ASN A 6 19.86 18.45 37.42
C ASN A 6 19.13 17.80 36.24
N GLU A 7 19.33 16.49 36.13
CA GLU A 7 18.49 15.60 35.36
C GLU A 7 17.06 15.66 35.91
N CYS A 8 16.07 15.65 35.01
CA CYS A 8 14.72 15.20 35.36
C CYS A 8 14.22 14.30 34.25
N ILE A 9 14.34 13.01 34.53
CA ILE A 9 13.56 11.94 33.90
C ILE A 9 12.09 12.34 34.00
N VAL A 10 11.44 12.59 32.86
CA VAL A 10 9.98 12.63 32.80
C VAL A 10 9.54 11.29 32.25
N GLY A 11 9.23 10.38 33.18
CA GLY A 11 8.40 9.23 32.90
C GLY A 11 7.04 9.72 32.45
N ILE A 12 6.61 9.30 31.28
CA ILE A 12 5.22 9.41 30.87
C ILE A 12 4.59 8.04 31.09
N ASP A 13 3.71 8.00 32.09
CA ASP A 13 2.76 6.93 32.33
C ASP A 13 1.86 6.77 31.11
N ILE A 14 2.12 5.76 30.29
CA ILE A 14 1.16 5.33 29.27
C ILE A 14 0.19 4.35 29.92
N TYR A 15 -1.03 4.84 30.14
CA TYR A 15 -2.17 4.04 30.56
C TYR A 15 -2.57 3.07 29.44
N VAL A 16 -2.35 1.78 29.67
CA VAL A 16 -2.90 0.71 28.84
C VAL A 16 -4.27 0.32 29.40
N ALA A 17 -5.34 0.66 28.69
CA ALA A 17 -6.67 0.17 29.00
C ALA A 17 -6.96 -1.08 28.15
N PHE A 18 -6.93 -2.26 28.77
CA PHE A 18 -7.46 -3.49 28.16
C PHE A 18 -8.93 -3.65 28.54
N THR A 19 -9.84 -3.59 27.55
CA THR A 19 -11.21 -4.09 27.71
C THR A 19 -11.18 -5.61 27.54
N GLY A 20 -11.30 -6.33 28.65
CA GLY A 20 -11.17 -7.78 28.68
C GLY A 20 -12.44 -8.55 28.31
N SER A 21 -12.27 -9.83 27.96
CA SER A 21 -13.25 -10.88 28.23
C SER A 21 -12.53 -12.17 28.56
N LYS A 22 -12.40 -12.44 29.86
CA LYS A 22 -12.64 -13.72 30.55
C LYS A 22 -12.07 -13.64 31.97
N GLY A 23 -12.92 -14.01 32.93
CA GLY A 23 -12.73 -13.68 34.33
C GLY A 23 -11.45 -14.24 34.95
N ASN A 24 -10.78 -13.40 35.74
CA ASN A 24 -10.41 -13.77 37.11
C ASN A 24 -9.89 -12.56 37.91
N ARG A 25 -10.58 -12.33 39.02
CA ARG A 25 -10.15 -11.72 40.30
C ARG A 25 -9.23 -10.49 40.28
N LEU A 26 -9.88 -9.36 40.51
CA LEU A 26 -9.37 -8.12 41.11
C LEU A 26 -8.54 -8.39 42.39
N ARG A 27 -7.32 -7.85 42.43
CA ARG A 27 -6.70 -7.34 43.67
C ARG A 27 -6.04 -6.00 43.37
N THR A 28 -6.84 -4.95 43.53
CA THR A 28 -6.39 -3.57 43.65
C THR A 28 -5.61 -3.43 44.95
N GLN A 29 -4.30 -3.17 44.88
CA GLN A 29 -3.57 -2.60 46.01
C GLN A 29 -3.42 -1.10 45.78
N TYR A 30 -4.30 -0.36 46.46
CA TYR A 30 -4.27 1.07 46.59
C TYR A 30 -3.32 1.41 47.76
N ARG A 31 -2.22 2.11 47.49
CA ARG A 31 -1.43 2.78 48.53
C ARG A 31 -1.56 4.28 48.32
N GLY A 32 -2.45 4.88 49.10
CA GLY A 32 -2.61 6.32 49.19
C GLY A 32 -1.46 6.98 49.95
N ARG A 33 -1.26 8.26 49.63
CA ARG A 33 -0.78 9.39 50.46
C ARG A 33 -1.07 10.61 49.57
N GLY A 34 -2.12 11.39 49.80
CA GLY A 34 -2.34 12.18 51.00
C GLY A 34 -1.67 13.53 50.79
N GLY A 35 -2.45 14.55 50.42
CA GLY A 35 -1.94 15.90 50.19
C GLY A 35 -2.99 16.81 49.57
N ALA A 36 -3.95 17.26 50.37
CA ALA A 36 -4.76 18.43 50.04
C ALA A 36 -3.97 19.68 50.41
N ILE A 37 -3.85 20.65 49.51
CA ILE A 37 -3.57 22.05 49.86
C ILE A 37 -4.54 22.97 49.13
N LEU A 38 -5.06 23.85 49.97
CA LEU A 38 -6.10 24.85 49.82
C LEU A 38 -5.59 26.07 49.02
N THR A 39 -6.48 26.61 48.19
CA THR A 39 -6.60 27.98 47.64
C THR A 39 -5.42 28.96 47.75
N CYS A 40 -5.07 29.59 46.62
CA CYS A 40 -4.91 31.05 46.54
C CYS A 40 -5.10 31.50 45.09
N ALA A 41 -6.12 32.33 44.87
CA ALA A 41 -6.26 33.12 43.65
C ALA A 41 -5.19 34.22 43.66
N LEU A 42 -4.40 34.33 42.59
CA LEU A 42 -3.72 35.55 42.20
C LEU A 42 -3.74 35.63 40.68
N ALA A 43 -4.41 36.67 40.19
CA ALA A 43 -4.38 37.09 38.81
C ALA A 43 -2.92 37.35 38.39
N GLY A 44 -2.51 36.66 37.34
CA GLY A 44 -1.23 36.87 36.68
C GLY A 44 -1.38 36.36 35.27
N ALA A 45 -1.56 37.26 34.30
CA ALA A 45 -1.51 36.96 32.89
C ALA A 45 -0.09 36.50 32.54
N ALA A 46 0.18 35.22 32.70
CA ALA A 46 1.33 34.57 32.10
C ALA A 46 0.89 34.10 30.72
N SER A 47 1.39 34.78 29.69
CA SER A 47 1.31 34.37 28.30
C SER A 47 1.94 32.98 28.17
N LEU A 48 1.11 31.94 28.26
CA LEU A 48 1.47 30.61 27.79
C LEU A 48 1.60 30.70 26.28
N VAL A 49 2.80 30.96 25.79
CA VAL A 49 3.23 30.49 24.46
C VAL A 49 3.20 28.97 24.57
N GLY A 50 2.02 28.39 24.31
CA GLY A 50 1.88 26.96 24.19
C GLY A 50 2.81 26.47 23.08
N PRO A 51 3.45 25.30 23.24
CA PRO A 51 4.16 24.69 22.13
C PRO A 51 3.17 24.56 20.98
N GLY A 52 3.45 25.26 19.89
CA GLY A 52 2.64 25.19 18.68
C GLY A 52 2.56 23.74 18.26
N TRP A 53 1.35 23.19 18.31
CA TRP A 53 1.04 21.94 17.65
C TRP A 53 1.23 22.20 16.16
N VAL A 54 2.42 21.92 15.64
CA VAL A 54 2.61 21.77 14.20
C VAL A 54 1.78 20.56 13.81
N THR A 55 0.57 20.82 13.32
CA THR A 55 -0.18 19.81 12.57
C THR A 55 0.76 19.27 11.50
N PRO A 56 0.97 17.94 11.42
CA PRO A 56 1.71 17.35 10.32
C PRO A 56 1.12 17.91 9.03
N ALA A 57 1.98 18.44 8.15
CA ALA A 57 1.53 18.87 6.85
C ALA A 57 0.76 17.70 6.22
N ALA A 58 -0.48 17.96 5.78
CA ALA A 58 -1.23 16.97 5.04
C ALA A 58 -0.36 16.51 3.87
N ALA A 59 -0.20 15.20 3.69
CA ALA A 59 0.49 14.65 2.54
C ALA A 59 -0.16 15.25 1.28
N LYS A 60 0.66 15.87 0.43
CA LYS A 60 0.20 16.38 -0.85
C LYS A 60 -0.38 15.17 -1.63
N PRO A 61 -1.56 15.29 -2.25
CA PRO A 61 -2.07 14.20 -3.07
C PRO A 61 -1.11 13.91 -4.22
N ASP A 62 -0.87 12.62 -4.47
CA ASP A 62 -0.12 12.13 -5.62
C ASP A 62 -0.69 12.76 -6.90
N THR A 63 0.19 13.34 -7.72
CA THR A 63 -0.17 13.97 -8.99
C THR A 63 0.06 12.96 -10.12
N VAL A 64 -0.99 12.62 -10.87
CA VAL A 64 -0.86 11.76 -12.06
C VAL A 64 0.09 12.39 -13.06
N VAL A 65 1.14 11.66 -13.45
CA VAL A 65 2.15 12.11 -14.42
C VAL A 65 1.98 11.47 -15.78
N MET A 66 1.47 10.23 -15.85
CA MET A 66 1.14 9.58 -17.11
C MET A 66 0.12 8.46 -16.93
N THR A 67 -0.57 8.15 -18.02
CA THR A 67 -1.47 7.00 -18.14
C THR A 67 -1.12 6.24 -19.41
N CYS A 68 -0.97 4.93 -19.31
CA CYS A 68 -0.65 4.04 -20.42
C CYS A 68 -1.74 2.97 -20.58
N GLU A 69 -2.06 2.64 -21.83
CA GLU A 69 -2.87 1.45 -22.13
C GLU A 69 -1.99 0.22 -21.96
N GLU A 70 -2.55 -0.86 -21.44
CA GLU A 70 -1.81 -2.10 -21.24
C GLU A 70 -2.51 -3.30 -21.86
N THR A 71 -1.69 -4.25 -22.29
CA THR A 71 -2.11 -5.60 -22.67
C THR A 71 -1.13 -6.60 -22.11
N GLY A 72 -1.61 -7.79 -21.76
CA GLY A 72 -0.73 -8.77 -21.17
C GLY A 72 -1.34 -10.16 -21.06
N LYS A 73 -0.65 -10.99 -20.28
CA LYS A 73 -1.02 -12.37 -20.01
C LYS A 73 -0.60 -12.74 -18.60
N VAL A 74 -1.58 -13.17 -17.81
CA VAL A 74 -1.32 -13.88 -16.56
C VAL A 74 -1.35 -15.39 -16.81
N THR A 75 -0.44 -16.11 -16.16
CA THR A 75 -0.36 -17.57 -16.19
C THR A 75 -0.35 -18.08 -14.76
N TRP A 76 -1.35 -18.88 -14.40
CA TRP A 76 -1.39 -19.62 -13.15
C TRP A 76 -0.64 -20.95 -13.32
N LEU A 77 0.32 -21.18 -12.45
CA LEU A 77 1.19 -22.35 -12.48
C LEU A 77 0.49 -23.59 -11.89
N SER A 78 1.15 -24.74 -11.98
CA SER A 78 0.64 -26.02 -11.45
C SER A 78 -0.74 -26.37 -12.02
N ASP A 79 -1.76 -26.56 -11.18
CA ASP A 79 -3.10 -27.00 -11.59
C ASP A 79 -3.99 -25.85 -12.08
N GLY A 80 -3.53 -24.59 -11.98
CA GLY A 80 -4.32 -23.42 -12.34
C GLY A 80 -5.41 -23.08 -11.32
N LEU A 81 -6.44 -22.37 -11.76
CA LEU A 81 -7.56 -21.98 -10.88
C LEU A 81 -8.53 -23.14 -10.62
N GLY A 82 -8.78 -23.42 -9.34
CA GLY A 82 -9.76 -24.40 -8.89
C GLY A 82 -11.15 -23.82 -8.64
N ASN A 83 -12.11 -24.69 -8.29
CA ASN A 83 -13.47 -24.28 -7.91
C ASN A 83 -13.51 -23.57 -6.55
N GLU A 84 -12.65 -23.98 -5.63
CA GLU A 84 -12.53 -23.42 -4.28
C GLU A 84 -11.30 -22.51 -4.21
N PRO A 85 -11.31 -21.47 -3.36
CA PRO A 85 -10.14 -20.63 -3.12
C PRO A 85 -8.94 -21.47 -2.67
N GLY A 86 -7.81 -21.30 -3.34
CA GLY A 86 -6.55 -21.93 -2.97
C GLY A 86 -5.36 -21.06 -3.38
N GLU A 87 -4.24 -21.25 -2.69
CA GLU A 87 -2.98 -20.60 -3.06
C GLU A 87 -2.52 -21.11 -4.43
N VAL A 88 -2.23 -20.18 -5.33
CA VAL A 88 -1.72 -20.44 -6.67
C VAL A 88 -0.55 -19.51 -6.97
N GLN A 89 0.49 -20.07 -7.58
CA GLN A 89 1.60 -19.28 -8.10
C GLN A 89 1.22 -18.73 -9.47
N TRP A 90 1.67 -17.52 -9.77
CA TRP A 90 1.37 -16.87 -11.05
C TRP A 90 2.59 -16.15 -11.62
N THR A 91 2.57 -15.98 -12.93
CA THR A 91 3.44 -15.06 -13.67
C THR A 91 2.58 -14.13 -14.50
N ASN A 92 2.98 -12.86 -14.63
CA ASN A 92 2.30 -11.86 -15.44
C ASN A 92 3.31 -11.15 -16.34
N THR A 93 2.98 -11.05 -17.62
CA THR A 93 3.75 -10.29 -18.62
C THR A 93 2.86 -9.23 -19.23
N LYS A 94 3.34 -7.98 -19.26
CA LYS A 94 2.60 -6.84 -19.78
C LYS A 94 3.42 -6.02 -20.74
N GLU A 95 2.74 -5.45 -21.72
CA GLU A 95 3.23 -4.44 -22.66
C GLU A 95 2.40 -3.17 -22.49
N TYR A 96 3.08 -2.04 -22.42
CA TYR A 96 2.48 -0.72 -22.23
C TYR A 96 2.60 0.10 -23.51
N THR A 97 1.49 0.70 -23.92
CA THR A 97 1.39 1.48 -25.15
C THR A 97 0.57 2.74 -24.91
N ASN A 98 0.57 3.64 -25.90
CA ASN A 98 -0.29 4.83 -25.89
C ASN A 98 -0.19 5.68 -24.61
N CYS A 99 1.01 5.75 -24.01
CA CYS A 99 1.27 6.55 -22.82
C CYS A 99 1.05 8.04 -23.10
N LYS A 100 0.24 8.69 -22.26
CA LYS A 100 -0.18 10.08 -22.41
C LYS A 100 0.03 10.87 -21.13
N ASP A 101 0.40 12.13 -21.27
CA ASP A 101 0.26 13.12 -20.21
C ASP A 101 -1.24 13.40 -19.99
N PRO A 102 -1.74 13.36 -18.75
CA PRO A 102 -3.17 13.57 -18.47
C PRO A 102 -3.68 14.96 -18.89
N ASN A 103 -2.79 15.94 -19.05
CA ASN A 103 -3.10 17.30 -19.52
C ASN A 103 -2.83 17.49 -21.03
N GLY A 104 -2.52 16.42 -21.76
CA GLY A 104 -2.28 16.46 -23.21
C GLY A 104 -0.90 17.00 -23.62
N GLY A 105 0.02 17.15 -22.67
CA GLY A 105 1.41 17.52 -22.94
C GLY A 105 2.23 16.42 -23.62
N THR A 106 3.41 16.78 -24.11
CA THR A 106 4.41 15.79 -24.53
C THR A 106 5.13 15.25 -23.31
N LEU A 107 5.16 13.93 -23.15
CA LEU A 107 5.95 13.28 -22.11
C LEU A 107 7.44 13.48 -22.40
N THR A 108 8.17 14.10 -21.46
CA THR A 108 9.63 14.31 -21.54
C THR A 108 10.42 13.33 -20.67
N ILE A 109 9.71 12.40 -20.04
CA ILE A 109 10.24 11.39 -19.10
C ILE A 109 10.17 10.01 -19.77
N PRO A 110 11.03 9.05 -19.35
CA PRO A 110 10.93 7.68 -19.83
C PRO A 110 9.54 7.10 -19.54
N THR A 111 8.94 6.43 -20.54
CA THR A 111 7.64 5.77 -20.39
C THR A 111 7.84 4.28 -20.14
N PRO A 112 6.96 3.60 -19.39
CA PRO A 112 7.04 2.16 -19.26
C PRO A 112 6.80 1.53 -20.64
N VAL A 113 7.52 0.46 -20.96
CA VAL A 113 7.33 -0.30 -22.20
C VAL A 113 6.85 -1.71 -21.92
N SER A 114 7.37 -2.35 -20.89
CA SER A 114 6.93 -3.69 -20.50
C SER A 114 7.19 -3.97 -19.03
N SER A 115 6.53 -5.00 -18.50
CA SER A 115 6.88 -5.56 -17.20
C SER A 115 6.67 -7.06 -17.15
N VAL A 116 7.48 -7.71 -16.30
CA VAL A 116 7.31 -9.12 -15.94
C VAL A 116 7.32 -9.23 -14.43
N SER A 117 6.29 -9.87 -13.87
CA SER A 117 6.16 -10.13 -12.44
C SER A 117 5.77 -11.59 -12.19
N ALA A 118 6.09 -12.06 -10.99
CA ALA A 118 5.69 -13.37 -10.50
C ALA A 118 5.39 -13.30 -9.01
N GLY A 119 4.53 -14.20 -8.55
CA GLY A 119 4.02 -14.14 -7.20
C GLY A 119 3.10 -15.29 -6.83
N THR A 120 2.37 -15.08 -5.74
CA THR A 120 1.31 -15.97 -5.25
C THR A 120 0.03 -15.17 -5.07
N GLU A 121 -1.11 -15.85 -5.17
CA GLU A 121 -2.41 -15.32 -4.77
C GLU A 121 -3.31 -16.46 -4.26
N THR A 122 -4.27 -16.14 -3.41
CA THR A 122 -5.37 -17.04 -3.05
C THR A 122 -6.55 -16.72 -3.97
N ALA A 123 -6.86 -17.65 -4.88
CA ALA A 123 -7.86 -17.45 -5.93
C ALA A 123 -8.63 -18.72 -6.29
N SER A 124 -9.76 -18.53 -6.97
CA SER A 124 -10.61 -19.57 -7.55
C SER A 124 -11.24 -19.07 -8.85
N CYS A 125 -12.04 -19.92 -9.49
CA CYS A 125 -12.85 -19.57 -10.66
C CYS A 125 -13.80 -18.40 -10.42
N ASP A 126 -14.40 -18.34 -9.23
CA ASP A 126 -15.42 -17.37 -8.87
C ASP A 126 -15.16 -16.88 -7.45
N GLY A 127 -15.17 -15.56 -7.26
CA GLY A 127 -14.97 -14.93 -5.95
C GLY A 127 -13.94 -13.82 -5.96
N THR A 128 -13.54 -13.41 -4.76
CA THR A 128 -12.53 -12.37 -4.54
C THR A 128 -11.15 -12.99 -4.45
N VAL A 129 -10.15 -12.32 -5.01
CA VAL A 129 -8.75 -12.70 -4.84
C VAL A 129 -8.21 -12.05 -3.59
N THR A 130 -7.46 -12.82 -2.80
CA THR A 130 -6.82 -12.33 -1.57
C THR A 130 -5.35 -12.75 -1.55
N GLU A 131 -4.56 -12.14 -0.68
CA GLU A 131 -3.15 -12.52 -0.47
C GLU A 131 -2.32 -12.48 -1.77
N HIS A 132 -2.72 -11.63 -2.71
CA HIS A 132 -1.99 -11.42 -3.95
C HIS A 132 -0.72 -10.64 -3.62
N SER A 133 0.43 -11.23 -3.90
CA SER A 133 1.71 -10.57 -3.74
C SER A 133 2.66 -11.01 -4.82
N GLY A 134 3.41 -10.06 -5.38
CA GLY A 134 4.34 -10.34 -6.45
C GLY A 134 5.50 -9.37 -6.48
N THR A 135 6.57 -9.79 -7.15
CA THR A 135 7.70 -8.91 -7.49
C THR A 135 8.03 -9.06 -8.95
N GLY A 136 8.60 -8.01 -9.52
CA GLY A 136 8.87 -7.98 -10.94
C GLY A 136 9.86 -6.90 -11.35
N ILE A 137 10.04 -6.82 -12.67
CA ILE A 137 10.85 -5.81 -13.33
C ILE A 137 9.97 -5.07 -14.33
N MET A 138 9.99 -3.74 -14.25
CA MET A 138 9.47 -2.85 -15.26
C MET A 138 10.62 -2.31 -16.11
N THR A 139 10.46 -2.34 -17.43
CA THR A 139 11.41 -1.78 -18.40
C THR A 139 10.85 -0.46 -18.92
N TRP A 140 11.72 0.55 -19.04
CA TRP A 140 11.38 1.88 -19.53
C TRP A 140 11.87 2.10 -20.97
N SER A 141 11.35 3.13 -21.63
CA SER A 141 11.65 3.46 -23.03
C SER A 141 13.13 3.82 -23.29
N ASP A 142 13.84 4.26 -22.25
CA ASP A 142 15.29 4.51 -22.28
C ASP A 142 16.13 3.26 -21.99
N LYS A 143 15.48 2.08 -21.91
CA LYS A 143 16.05 0.76 -21.59
C LYS A 143 16.51 0.58 -20.15
N SER A 144 16.30 1.57 -19.30
CA SER A 144 16.49 1.41 -17.86
C SER A 144 15.40 0.50 -17.27
N THR A 145 15.61 0.05 -16.04
CA THR A 145 14.68 -0.85 -15.36
C THR A 145 14.34 -0.37 -13.95
N SER A 146 13.24 -0.89 -13.41
CA SER A 146 12.86 -0.71 -12.01
C SER A 146 12.36 -2.01 -11.43
N THR A 147 12.73 -2.31 -10.18
CA THR A 147 12.09 -3.40 -9.44
C THR A 147 10.75 -2.92 -8.92
N ILE A 148 9.71 -3.71 -9.13
CA ILE A 148 8.36 -3.42 -8.68
C ILE A 148 7.87 -4.52 -7.73
N ALA A 149 7.02 -4.14 -6.79
CA ALA A 149 6.22 -5.04 -5.98
C ALA A 149 4.75 -4.77 -6.24
N THR A 150 3.96 -5.83 -6.38
CA THR A 150 2.52 -5.77 -6.66
C THR A 150 1.76 -6.34 -5.46
N ASP A 151 0.62 -5.73 -5.16
CA ASP A 151 -0.36 -6.19 -4.17
C ASP A 151 -1.76 -6.09 -4.81
N VAL A 152 -2.80 -6.60 -4.16
CA VAL A 152 -4.19 -6.43 -4.59
C VAL A 152 -4.91 -5.45 -3.69
N LYS A 153 -5.46 -4.40 -4.30
CA LYS A 153 -6.44 -3.53 -3.63
C LYS A 153 -7.84 -4.09 -3.78
N SER A 154 -8.18 -4.56 -4.97
CA SER A 154 -9.39 -5.33 -5.20
C SER A 154 -9.26 -6.17 -6.46
N GLU A 155 -9.73 -7.41 -6.44
CA GLU A 155 -9.92 -8.18 -7.66
C GLU A 155 -11.05 -9.19 -7.43
N THR A 156 -11.94 -9.30 -8.42
CA THR A 156 -13.01 -10.30 -8.39
C THR A 156 -13.07 -11.04 -9.71
N LYS A 157 -13.29 -12.35 -9.62
CA LYS A 157 -13.40 -13.27 -10.74
C LYS A 157 -14.82 -13.84 -10.83
N SER A 158 -15.31 -14.04 -12.04
CA SER A 158 -16.42 -14.93 -12.35
C SER A 158 -16.08 -15.78 -13.58
N LYS A 159 -16.12 -17.11 -13.42
CA LYS A 159 -15.64 -18.09 -14.41
C LYS A 159 -14.24 -17.77 -14.94
N GLY A 160 -13.35 -17.27 -14.07
CA GLY A 160 -11.98 -16.86 -14.39
C GLY A 160 -11.84 -15.50 -15.09
N ASN A 161 -12.94 -14.85 -15.52
CA ASN A 161 -12.91 -13.47 -16.03
C ASN A 161 -13.06 -12.51 -14.86
N GLY A 162 -12.52 -11.29 -14.93
CA GLY A 162 -12.58 -10.41 -13.78
C GLY A 162 -12.01 -9.03 -14.02
N LYS A 163 -12.14 -8.16 -13.03
CA LYS A 163 -11.44 -6.87 -12.99
C LYS A 163 -10.65 -6.79 -11.69
N GLY A 164 -9.42 -6.28 -11.80
CA GLY A 164 -8.50 -6.05 -10.69
C GLY A 164 -7.98 -4.61 -10.66
N ASP A 165 -7.59 -4.20 -9.46
CA ASP A 165 -6.90 -2.96 -9.12
C ASP A 165 -5.72 -3.35 -8.23
N PHE A 166 -4.52 -3.06 -8.73
CA PHE A 166 -3.24 -3.52 -8.22
C PHE A 166 -2.35 -2.31 -7.97
N PRO A 167 -2.17 -1.89 -6.70
CA PRO A 167 -1.14 -0.91 -6.38
C PRO A 167 0.24 -1.50 -6.67
N ILE A 168 1.08 -0.70 -7.32
CA ILE A 168 2.46 -1.05 -7.66
C ILE A 168 3.41 -0.14 -6.87
N THR A 169 4.24 -0.77 -6.04
CA THR A 169 5.34 -0.08 -5.35
C THR A 169 6.62 -0.21 -6.17
N ILE A 170 7.20 0.92 -6.58
CA ILE A 170 8.49 0.94 -7.27
C ILE A 170 9.62 1.00 -6.23
N THR A 171 10.37 -0.10 -6.11
CA THR A 171 11.31 -0.30 -5.00
C THR A 171 12.76 0.05 -5.32
N SER A 172 13.13 0.13 -6.61
CA SER A 172 14.47 0.47 -7.08
C SER A 172 14.45 0.98 -8.54
N GLY A 173 15.56 1.59 -8.98
CA GLY A 173 15.78 1.99 -10.37
C GLY A 173 15.05 3.28 -10.78
N THR A 174 14.94 3.50 -12.08
CA THR A 174 14.51 4.78 -12.68
C THR A 174 13.21 5.34 -12.11
N GLY A 175 12.16 4.52 -12.00
CA GLY A 175 10.89 4.97 -11.45
C GLY A 175 11.01 5.43 -9.99
N LYS A 176 11.83 4.75 -9.18
CA LYS A 176 12.08 5.16 -7.80
C LYS A 176 12.90 6.44 -7.73
N ASP A 177 13.93 6.57 -8.56
CA ASP A 177 14.77 7.77 -8.61
C ASP A 177 13.98 9.01 -9.07
N LEU A 178 12.95 8.80 -9.88
CA LEU A 178 11.99 9.84 -10.29
C LEU A 178 10.90 10.11 -9.24
N GLY A 179 10.79 9.28 -8.20
CA GLY A 179 9.81 9.38 -7.11
C GLY A 179 8.41 8.92 -7.51
N TYR A 180 8.31 7.91 -8.38
CA TYR A 180 7.03 7.44 -8.90
C TYR A 180 6.36 6.37 -8.04
N SER A 181 5.04 6.48 -7.97
CA SER A 181 4.10 5.42 -7.57
C SER A 181 3.29 4.99 -8.80
N ALA A 182 2.71 3.78 -8.77
CA ALA A 182 1.85 3.33 -9.86
C ALA A 182 0.63 2.55 -9.34
N GLU A 183 -0.46 2.66 -10.10
CA GLU A 183 -1.70 1.91 -9.92
C GLU A 183 -2.06 1.27 -11.26
N ASP A 184 -2.45 0.01 -11.20
CA ASP A 184 -2.62 -0.85 -12.36
C ASP A 184 -4.02 -1.46 -12.32
N VAL A 185 -4.80 -1.25 -13.38
CA VAL A 185 -6.21 -1.63 -13.44
C VAL A 185 -6.45 -2.53 -14.63
N ASP A 186 -6.48 -3.83 -14.38
CA ASP A 186 -6.65 -4.86 -15.40
C ASP A 186 -8.08 -5.40 -15.46
N THR A 187 -8.47 -5.81 -16.67
CA THR A 187 -9.56 -6.76 -16.90
C THR A 187 -8.97 -8.07 -17.42
N LEU A 188 -9.29 -9.17 -16.74
CA LEU A 188 -8.97 -10.53 -17.13
C LEU A 188 -10.03 -11.07 -18.10
N LYS A 189 -9.57 -11.59 -19.23
CA LYS A 189 -10.39 -12.28 -20.20
C LYS A 189 -9.82 -13.67 -20.46
N VAL A 190 -10.71 -14.67 -20.38
CA VAL A 190 -10.33 -16.08 -20.56
C VAL A 190 -11.12 -16.71 -21.69
N ASP A 191 -10.44 -17.54 -22.47
CA ASP A 191 -11.06 -18.43 -23.46
C ASP A 191 -11.09 -19.83 -22.86
N GLY A 192 -12.23 -20.25 -22.32
CA GLY A 192 -12.38 -21.59 -21.75
C GLY A 192 -13.34 -21.67 -20.57
N THR A 193 -13.30 -22.81 -19.90
CA THR A 193 -14.09 -23.09 -18.70
C THR A 193 -13.17 -23.24 -17.50
N CYS A 194 -13.60 -22.71 -16.36
CA CYS A 194 -12.95 -22.91 -15.07
C CYS A 194 -13.75 -23.99 -14.32
N PRO A 195 -13.12 -25.02 -13.70
CA PRO A 195 -11.75 -25.10 -13.15
C PRO A 195 -10.66 -25.63 -14.11
N GLY A 196 -9.39 -25.47 -13.70
CA GLY A 196 -8.19 -25.88 -14.44
C GLY A 196 -7.62 -24.80 -15.36
N LEU A 197 -8.12 -23.57 -15.25
CA LEU A 197 -7.70 -22.45 -16.07
C LEU A 197 -6.26 -22.03 -15.71
N LYS A 198 -5.36 -22.07 -16.70
CA LYS A 198 -3.93 -21.77 -16.50
C LYS A 198 -3.48 -20.44 -17.06
N SER A 199 -4.30 -19.74 -17.82
CA SER A 199 -3.93 -18.41 -18.31
C SER A 199 -5.13 -17.55 -18.70
N ALA A 200 -4.97 -16.24 -18.58
CA ALA A 200 -5.90 -15.24 -19.07
C ALA A 200 -5.13 -14.14 -19.80
N THR A 201 -5.78 -13.47 -20.75
CA THR A 201 -5.29 -12.21 -21.27
C THR A 201 -5.70 -11.07 -20.34
N THR A 202 -4.82 -10.09 -20.17
CA THR A 202 -5.10 -8.87 -19.43
C THR A 202 -5.19 -7.70 -20.40
N THR A 203 -6.10 -6.78 -20.14
CA THR A 203 -6.18 -5.49 -20.80
C THR A 203 -6.60 -4.45 -19.79
N GLY A 204 -6.00 -3.26 -19.82
CA GLY A 204 -6.20 -2.33 -18.73
C GLY A 204 -5.52 -0.98 -18.91
N THR A 205 -5.17 -0.39 -17.79
CA THR A 205 -4.54 0.92 -17.71
C THR A 205 -3.56 0.98 -16.54
N LEU A 206 -2.32 1.33 -16.87
CA LEU A 206 -1.30 1.71 -15.89
C LEU A 206 -1.32 3.21 -15.69
N THR A 207 -1.47 3.65 -14.44
CA THR A 207 -1.39 5.05 -14.03
C THR A 207 -0.15 5.26 -13.18
N ILE A 208 0.69 6.22 -13.54
CA ILE A 208 1.89 6.59 -12.78
C ILE A 208 1.69 7.97 -12.18
N SER A 209 2.05 8.12 -10.90
CA SER A 209 1.91 9.37 -10.13
C SER A 209 3.20 9.75 -9.38
N LYS A 210 3.25 10.97 -8.84
CA LYS A 210 4.37 11.54 -8.08
C LYS A 210 3.93 12.45 -6.94
#